data_AF-A0A7C7BW08-F1
#
_entry.id   AF-A0A7C7BW08-F1
#
_cell.length_a   1.000
_cell.length_b   1.000
_cell.length_c   1.000
_cell.angle_alpha   90.00
_cell.angle_beta   90.00
_cell.angle_gamma   90.00
#
_symmetry.space_group_name_H-M   'P 1'
#
loop_
_entity.id
_entity.type
_entity.pdbx_description
1 polymer ?
#
loop_
_entity_poly.entity_id
_entity_poly.type
_entity_poly.pdbx_seq_one_letter_code
_entity_poly.pdbx_strand_id
1 'polypeptide(L)'
;MNQAIYTRVKHLLAQTPRYRDNDKLLVARYWWDEMKAKGIDPEKATARQLLDLMVDDRVTKSGSILRARRKVQEHFPNLRGIIHTHRMQKQNKVKENIRNLNHWE
;
A
#
# COMPACT_ATOMS: atom_id res chain seq x y z
N MET A 1 1.78 -14.35 7.66
CA MET A 1 2.20 -13.27 6.73
C MET A 1 3.71 -13.28 6.64
N ASN A 2 4.31 -13.13 5.46
CA ASN A 2 5.78 -13.17 5.33
C ASN A 2 6.44 -11.94 6.00
N GLN A 3 7.33 -12.19 6.96
CA GLN A 3 7.94 -11.17 7.80
C GLN A 3 8.89 -10.22 7.04
N ALA A 4 9.56 -10.72 6.00
CA ALA A 4 10.44 -9.90 5.17
C ALA A 4 9.63 -8.85 4.38
N ILE A 5 8.50 -9.28 3.78
CA ILE A 5 7.59 -8.38 3.06
C ILE A 5 7.05 -7.32 4.02
N TYR A 6 6.61 -7.73 5.22
CA TYR A 6 6.09 -6.80 6.23
C TYR A 6 7.08 -5.71 6.61
N THR A 7 8.31 -6.11 6.94
CA THR A 7 9.37 -5.20 7.38
C THR A 7 9.74 -4.20 6.28
N ARG A 8 9.87 -4.69 5.05
CA ARG A 8 10.18 -3.84 3.90
C ARG A 8 9.06 -2.87 3.57
N VAL A 9 7.80 -3.32 3.58
CA VAL A 9 6.65 -2.43 3.39
C VAL A 9 6.61 -1.37 4.48
N LYS A 10 6.82 -1.72 5.75
CA LYS A 10 6.88 -0.75 6.85
C LYS A 10 7.93 0.34 6.59
N HIS A 11 9.12 -0.05 6.15
CA HIS A 11 10.19 0.88 5.81
C HIS A 11 9.78 1.84 4.68
N LEU A 12 9.23 1.31 3.59
CA LEU A 12 8.76 2.13 2.46
C LEU A 12 7.67 3.14 2.89
N LEU A 13 6.69 2.70 3.69
CA LEU A 13 5.62 3.59 4.18
C LEU A 13 6.13 4.70 5.11
N ALA A 14 7.20 4.43 5.87
CA ALA A 14 7.84 5.42 6.72
C ALA A 14 8.60 6.46 5.90
N GLN A 15 9.31 6.03 4.85
CA GLN A 15 10.12 6.91 4.00
C GLN A 15 9.29 7.84 3.11
N THR A 16 8.23 7.32 2.49
CA THR A 16 7.48 8.07 1.48
C THR A 16 5.98 8.01 1.75
N PRO A 17 5.36 9.12 2.21
CA PRO A 17 3.93 9.18 2.50
C PRO A 17 3.03 8.79 1.32
N ARG A 18 3.45 9.07 0.08
CA ARG A 18 2.68 8.72 -1.15
C ARG A 18 2.40 7.21 -1.28
N TYR A 19 3.24 6.35 -0.70
CA TYR A 19 3.02 4.90 -0.73
C TYR A 19 1.87 4.43 0.18
N ARG A 20 1.48 5.24 1.17
CA ARG A 20 0.43 4.91 2.14
C ARG A 20 -0.95 4.83 1.49
N ASP A 21 -1.19 5.68 0.49
CA ASP A 21 -2.48 5.83 -0.20
C ASP A 21 -2.47 5.31 -1.65
N ASN A 22 -1.31 4.97 -2.21
CA ASN A 22 -1.19 4.55 -3.60
C ASN A 22 -0.63 3.13 -3.73
N ASP A 23 -1.53 2.17 -3.93
CA ASP A 23 -1.22 0.75 -4.11
C ASP A 23 -0.25 0.50 -5.27
N LYS A 24 -0.55 1.09 -6.43
CA LYS A 24 0.24 0.89 -7.66
C LYS A 24 1.67 1.38 -7.47
N LEU A 25 1.83 2.56 -6.85
CA LEU A 25 3.13 3.15 -6.60
C LEU A 25 3.96 2.35 -5.60
N LEU A 26 3.33 1.85 -4.51
CA LEU A 26 4.01 1.00 -3.54
C LEU A 26 4.49 -0.31 -4.19
N VAL A 27 3.62 -0.97 -4.96
CA VAL A 27 3.96 -2.24 -5.64
C VAL A 27 5.07 -2.04 -6.66
N ALA A 28 4.98 -1.01 -7.51
CA ALA A 28 6.00 -0.70 -8.50
C ALA A 28 7.35 -0.42 -7.83
N ARG A 29 7.38 0.37 -6.75
CA ARG A 29 8.61 0.63 -6.00
C ARG A 29 9.16 -0.64 -5.34
N TYR A 30 8.29 -1.49 -4.81
CA TYR A 30 8.71 -2.75 -4.22
C TYR A 30 9.38 -3.65 -5.25
N TRP A 31 8.79 -3.83 -6.43
CA TRP A 31 9.38 -4.62 -7.52
C TRP A 31 10.68 -4.00 -8.04
N TRP A 32 10.75 -2.68 -8.17
CA TRP A 32 11.97 -1.97 -8.52
C TRP A 32 13.15 -2.35 -7.63
N ASP A 33 12.94 -2.29 -6.32
CA ASP A 33 13.95 -2.65 -5.33
C ASP A 33 14.23 -4.18 -5.35
N GLU A 34 13.27 -5.05 -5.71
CA GLU A 34 13.50 -6.50 -5.87
C GLU A 34 14.33 -6.82 -7.11
N MET A 35 14.07 -6.14 -8.22
CA MET A 35 14.84 -6.26 -9.46
C MET A 35 16.29 -5.89 -9.21
N LYS A 36 16.54 -4.74 -8.54
CA LYS A 36 17.89 -4.35 -8.13
C LYS A 36 18.57 -5.42 -7.27
N ALA A 37 17.86 -5.97 -6.29
CA ALA A 37 18.40 -7.03 -5.43
C ALA A 37 18.73 -8.33 -6.19
N LYS A 38 18.11 -8.55 -7.36
CA LYS A 38 18.36 -9.69 -8.26
C LYS A 38 19.39 -9.38 -9.35
N GLY A 39 20.07 -8.24 -9.28
CA GLY A 39 21.05 -7.82 -10.29
C GLY A 39 20.44 -7.35 -11.60
N ILE A 40 19.12 -7.11 -11.63
CA ILE A 40 18.41 -6.57 -12.79
C ILE A 40 18.33 -5.06 -12.62
N ASP A 41 18.93 -4.30 -13.54
CA ASP A 41 18.85 -2.84 -13.54
C ASP A 41 17.45 -2.39 -14.00
N PRO A 42 16.59 -1.88 -13.10
CA PRO A 42 15.21 -1.53 -13.45
C PRO A 42 15.10 -0.29 -14.35
N GLU A 43 16.14 0.55 -14.45
CA GLU A 43 16.18 1.67 -15.40
C GLU A 43 16.32 1.20 -16.86
N LYS A 44 16.91 0.01 -17.05
CA LYS A 44 17.14 -0.61 -18.36
C LYS A 44 16.18 -1.75 -18.65
N ALA A 45 15.48 -2.23 -17.62
CA ALA A 45 14.57 -3.34 -17.76
C ALA A 45 13.34 -2.95 -18.59
N THR A 46 12.94 -3.83 -19.49
CA THR A 46 11.73 -3.63 -20.29
C THR A 46 10.49 -4.05 -19.49
N ALA A 47 9.32 -3.50 -19.84
CA ALA A 47 8.05 -3.94 -19.28
C ALA A 47 7.84 -5.46 -19.49
N ARG A 48 8.28 -6.00 -20.63
CA ARG A 48 8.22 -7.44 -20.92
C ARG A 48 9.00 -8.26 -19.90
N GLN A 49 10.22 -7.86 -19.56
CA GLN A 49 11.02 -8.55 -18.53
C GLN A 49 10.32 -8.55 -17.18
N LEU A 50 9.67 -7.45 -16.78
CA LEU A 50 8.88 -7.43 -15.55
C LEU A 50 7.69 -8.41 -15.63
N LEU A 51 6.99 -8.47 -16.76
CA LEU A 51 5.88 -9.41 -16.96
C LEU A 51 6.37 -10.87 -16.88
N ASP A 52 7.50 -11.20 -17.48
CA ASP A 52 8.10 -12.54 -17.40
C ASP A 52 8.43 -12.89 -15.94
N LEU A 53 9.04 -11.96 -15.18
CA LEU A 53 9.31 -12.16 -13.75
C LEU A 53 8.03 -12.37 -12.92
N MET A 54 6.91 -11.76 -13.31
CA MET A 54 5.63 -11.93 -12.63
C MET A 54 5.02 -13.30 -12.92
N VAL A 55 5.10 -13.79 -14.17
CA VAL A 55 4.61 -15.11 -14.57
C VAL A 55 5.43 -16.21 -13.91
N ASP A 56 6.74 -16.02 -13.82
CA ASP A 56 7.68 -16.98 -13.22
C ASP A 56 7.70 -16.96 -11.67
N ASP A 57 6.81 -16.18 -11.03
CA ASP A 57 6.78 -15.97 -9.57
C ASP A 57 8.15 -15.52 -9.00
N ARG A 58 8.95 -14.82 -9.81
CA ARG A 58 10.29 -14.31 -9.46
C ARG A 58 10.28 -12.94 -8.80
N VAL A 59 9.14 -12.27 -8.72
CA VAL A 59 8.89 -11.07 -7.91
C VAL A 59 7.75 -11.33 -6.93
N THR A 60 7.72 -10.59 -5.83
CA THR A 60 6.68 -10.77 -4.81
C THR A 60 5.30 -10.45 -5.38
N LYS A 61 4.33 -11.35 -5.18
CA LYS A 61 2.93 -11.12 -5.58
C LYS A 61 2.38 -9.82 -5.01
N SER A 62 1.80 -8.98 -5.86
CA SER A 62 1.22 -7.68 -5.48
C SER A 62 0.26 -7.81 -4.29
N GLY A 63 -0.63 -8.80 -4.29
CA GLY A 63 -1.56 -9.07 -3.20
C GLY A 63 -0.87 -9.30 -1.84
N SER A 64 0.31 -9.90 -1.81
CA SER A 64 1.09 -10.09 -0.57
C SER A 64 1.65 -8.75 -0.06
N ILE A 65 2.12 -7.89 -0.96
CA ILE A 65 2.57 -6.52 -0.63
C ILE A 65 1.40 -5.71 -0.05
N LEU A 66 0.22 -5.78 -0.68
CA LEU A 66 -0.94 -5.01 -0.24
C LEU A 66 -1.51 -5.51 1.11
N ARG A 67 -1.51 -6.83 1.34
CA ARG A 67 -1.86 -7.40 2.65
C ARG A 67 -0.88 -6.94 3.73
N ALA A 68 0.42 -6.93 3.44
CA ALA A 68 1.43 -6.39 4.33
C ALA A 68 1.19 -4.91 4.65
N ARG A 69 0.90 -4.08 3.63
CA ARG A 69 0.55 -2.65 3.83
C ARG A 69 -0.59 -2.48 4.81
N ARG A 70 -1.70 -3.21 4.60
CA ARG A 70 -2.89 -3.15 5.48
C ARG A 70 -2.54 -3.51 6.92
N LYS A 71 -1.79 -4.60 7.12
CA LYS A 71 -1.37 -5.02 8.47
C LYS A 71 -0.38 -4.06 9.12
N VAL A 72 0.54 -3.45 8.36
CA VAL A 72 1.42 -2.40 8.88
C VAL A 72 0.58 -1.21 9.35
N GLN A 73 -0.39 -0.76 8.55
CA GLN A 73 -1.26 0.38 8.89
C GLN A 73 -2.27 0.07 10.02
N GLU A 74 -2.62 -1.20 10.22
CA GLU A 74 -3.38 -1.68 11.36
C GLU A 74 -2.56 -1.52 12.65
N HIS A 75 -1.32 -2.02 12.66
CA HIS A 75 -0.43 -1.96 13.83
C HIS A 75 0.18 -0.56 14.07
N PHE A 76 0.37 0.24 13.03
CA PHE A 76 0.99 1.57 13.09
C PHE A 76 0.04 2.61 12.47
N PRO A 77 -0.94 3.12 13.24
CA PRO A 77 -1.93 4.08 12.73
C PRO A 77 -1.32 5.37 12.16
N ASN A 78 -0.15 5.79 12.65
CA ASN A 78 0.60 6.93 12.13
C ASN A 78 1.14 6.73 10.69
N LEU A 79 1.15 5.50 10.19
CA LEU A 79 1.50 5.16 8.80
C LEU A 79 0.26 5.03 7.89
N ARG A 80 -0.95 5.31 8.40
CA ARG A 80 -2.14 5.44 7.54
C ARG A 80 -2.00 6.68 6.67
N GLY A 81 -2.56 6.60 5.48
CA GLY A 81 -2.59 7.72 4.55
C GLY A 81 -3.73 8.69 4.85
N ILE A 82 -3.71 9.83 4.17
CA ILE A 82 -4.65 10.95 4.38
C ILE A 82 -6.07 10.56 3.96
N ILE A 83 -6.19 9.66 2.97
CA ILE A 83 -7.50 9.16 2.51
C ILE A 83 -8.26 8.49 3.66
N HIS A 84 -7.57 7.80 4.57
CA HIS A 84 -8.20 7.23 5.76
C HIS A 84 -8.84 8.32 6.63
N THR A 85 -8.11 9.39 6.91
CA THR A 85 -8.61 10.53 7.69
C THR A 85 -9.83 11.16 7.04
N HIS A 86 -9.78 11.41 5.72
CA HIS A 86 -10.92 11.96 4.98
C HIS A 86 -12.15 11.04 5.03
N ARG A 87 -11.95 9.72 4.94
CA ARG A 87 -13.05 8.75 5.08
C ARG A 87 -13.69 8.82 6.48
N MET A 88 -12.87 8.90 7.53
CA MET A 88 -13.37 9.01 8.91
C MET A 88 -14.16 10.31 9.12
N GLN A 89 -13.65 11.44 8.63
CA GLN A 89 -14.35 12.72 8.70
C GLN A 89 -15.70 12.67 7.97
N LYS A 90 -15.73 12.11 6.75
CA LYS A 90 -16.97 11.94 5.99
C LYS A 90 -17.96 11.04 6.73
N GLN A 91 -17.49 9.95 7.33
CA GLN A 91 -18.34 9.04 8.11
C GLN A 91 -18.95 9.74 9.33
N ASN A 92 -18.17 10.53 10.06
CA ASN A 92 -18.66 11.28 11.21
C ASN A 92 -19.72 12.31 10.80
N LYS A 93 -19.50 13.05 9.70
CA LYS A 93 -20.48 13.99 9.16
C LYS A 93 -21.81 13.31 8.78
N VAL A 94 -21.75 12.12 8.18
CA VAL A 94 -22.96 11.35 7.85
C VAL A 94 -23.70 10.90 9.11
N LYS A 95 -22.99 10.43 10.15
CA LYS A 95 -23.60 10.05 11.44
C LYS A 95 -24.30 11.22 12.12
N GLU A 96 -23.67 12.40 12.11
CA GLU A 96 -24.25 13.62 12.65
C GLU A 96 -25.53 14.01 11.90
N ASN A 97 -25.52 13.97 10.57
CA ASN A 97 -26.70 14.25 9.75
C ASN A 97 -27.85 13.28 10.07
N ILE A 98 -27.59 11.97 10.21
CA ILE A 98 -28.61 10.97 10.56
C ILE A 98 -29.19 11.26 11.94
N ARG A 99 -28.34 11.56 12.94
CA ARG A 99 -28.81 11.90 14.30
C ARG A 99 -29.70 13.14 14.30
N ASN A 100 -29.34 14.14 13.51
CA ASN A 100 -30.13 15.37 13.39
C ASN A 100 -31.48 15.11 12.72
N LEU A 101 -31.55 14.29 11.67
CA LEU A 101 -32.81 13.92 11.01
C LEU A 101 -33.78 13.23 11.97
N ASN A 102 -33.30 12.26 12.76
CA ASN A 102 -34.11 11.53 13.74
C ASN A 102 -34.60 12.40 14.92
N HIS A 103 -34.11 13.64 15.07
CA HIS A 103 -34.55 14.55 16.12
C HIS A 103 -35.78 15.40 15.72
N TRP A 104 -36.12 15.42 14.42
CA TRP A 104 -37.25 16.19 13.88
C TRP A 104 -38.47 15.32 13.51
N GLU A 105 -38.39 14.01 13.78
CA GLU A 105 -39.50 13.04 13.72
C GLU A 105 -40.00 12.72 15.14
#